data_AF-R5Q2X7-F1
#
_entry.id   AF-R5Q2X7-F1
#
_cell.length_a   1.000
_cell.length_b   1.000
_cell.length_c   1.000
_cell.angle_alpha   90.00
_cell.angle_beta   90.00
_cell.angle_gamma   90.00
#
_symmetry.space_group_name_H-M   'P 1'
#
loop_
_entity.id
_entity.type
_entity.pdbx_description
1 polymer ?
#
loop_
_entity_poly.entity_id
_entity_poly.type
_entity_poly.pdbx_seq_one_letter_code
_entity_poly.pdbx_strand_id
1 'polypeptide(L)'
;MSVVQSDGIKKTDTAALKRDLEEIGVCEDGAAHYASLFALDVPFDFVFTPRNREYFKNGEIAGEAFERLLPEINGRRFSSFFVEDIGHRMKCPDFIAGKSVSFQTDSLTVRWSKVPEENLSGFLDMVGKTGATRLNLRQTKLILKDDAFVCFLNDKKIESLTYSVSDDGMDGFLEKLGETKLKKFDMSYSDAREKGLSLAFSRLPPTLEALGTECNIIGEGAVLDALCTGIRPLRLKELNLQCCSLTNTSLEKLIEAFPPELESLNIGNNTNITDKSGNLLLKRLKRPDCIIRKLDIDGMFGMSKGLQKELREAAQDNDDRYMQKLQCQKAEQIAKTKEGLRIKNAVKNASKENIKSLLHDALEYGAADAAFDKMRETGAVLTLKDALATNKDGKTLLEACRDMGKLPQLMAPEMFGNVKDFKEVFDALSEKDKRLYDGKDGRPTLQQAKNKIMAEAVRRSLGRPSGKGR
;
A
#
# COMPACT_ATOMS: atom_id res chain seq x y z
N MET A 1 5.86 26.67 -3.49
CA MET A 1 5.80 26.38 -2.04
C MET A 1 4.98 27.48 -1.40
N SER A 2 3.67 27.30 -1.28
CA SER A 2 2.81 28.23 -0.53
C SER A 2 2.75 27.75 0.91
N VAL A 3 3.17 28.61 1.82
CA VAL A 3 3.09 28.42 3.26
C VAL A 3 1.62 28.35 3.64
N VAL A 4 1.15 27.18 4.08
CA VAL A 4 -0.12 27.07 4.81
C VAL A 4 0.15 27.67 6.18
N GLN A 5 -0.43 28.83 6.45
CA GLN A 5 -0.50 29.40 7.79
C GLN A 5 -1.21 28.39 8.69
N SER A 6 -0.51 27.88 9.69
CA SER A 6 -1.09 27.12 10.78
C SER A 6 -1.87 28.11 11.66
N ASP A 7 -3.15 28.32 11.34
CA ASP A 7 -4.07 28.92 12.30
C ASP A 7 -4.08 28.03 13.54
N GLY A 8 -3.67 28.60 14.68
CA GLY A 8 -3.49 27.87 15.92
C GLY A 8 -4.78 27.13 16.31
N ILE A 9 -4.66 25.84 16.65
CA ILE A 9 -5.75 25.06 17.22
C ILE A 9 -6.26 25.84 18.44
N LYS A 10 -7.50 26.33 18.36
CA LYS A 10 -8.16 27.01 19.47
C LYS A 10 -8.17 26.01 20.65
N LYS A 11 -7.49 26.35 21.75
CA LYS A 11 -7.57 25.52 22.96
C LYS A 11 -9.03 25.49 23.43
N THR A 12 -9.61 24.29 23.42
CA THR A 12 -10.95 24.04 23.95
C THR A 12 -10.96 24.33 25.45
N ASP A 13 -11.91 25.16 25.89
CA ASP A 13 -12.21 25.30 27.32
C ASP A 13 -13.01 24.06 27.75
N THR A 14 -12.30 23.07 28.28
CA THR A 14 -12.87 21.75 28.62
C THR A 14 -13.85 21.84 29.79
N ALA A 15 -13.68 22.81 30.70
CA ALA A 15 -14.60 23.03 31.81
C ALA A 15 -15.92 23.63 31.32
N ALA A 16 -15.85 24.62 30.44
CA ALA A 16 -17.03 25.16 29.78
C ALA A 16 -17.74 24.10 28.94
N LEU A 17 -17.00 23.34 28.14
CA LEU A 17 -17.56 22.28 27.31
C LEU A 17 -18.27 21.19 28.14
N LYS A 18 -17.65 20.73 29.23
CA LYS A 18 -18.28 19.75 30.14
C LYS A 18 -19.62 20.28 30.65
N ARG A 19 -19.64 21.51 31.17
CA ARG A 19 -20.86 22.15 31.69
C ARG A 19 -21.93 22.29 30.63
N ASP A 20 -21.59 22.76 29.43
CA ASP A 20 -22.55 22.92 28.33
C ASP A 20 -23.20 21.59 27.95
N LEU A 21 -22.43 20.49 27.93
CA LEU A 21 -22.96 19.14 27.65
C LEU A 21 -23.89 18.64 28.77
N GLU A 22 -23.56 18.90 30.03
CA GLU A 22 -24.44 18.59 31.16
C GLU A 22 -25.75 19.38 31.13
N GLU A 23 -25.70 20.66 30.73
CA GLU A 23 -26.87 21.52 30.54
C GLU A 23 -27.80 21.01 29.43
N ILE A 24 -27.23 20.44 28.35
CA ILE A 24 -27.98 19.73 27.29
C ILE A 24 -28.61 18.42 27.80
N GLY A 25 -28.14 17.91 28.94
CA GLY A 25 -28.67 16.68 29.57
C GLY A 25 -27.88 15.42 29.25
N VAL A 26 -26.65 15.56 28.74
CA VAL A 26 -25.65 14.47 28.72
C VAL A 26 -25.31 14.12 30.17
N CYS A 27 -25.10 12.83 30.48
CA CYS A 27 -24.68 12.46 31.82
C CYS A 27 -23.28 13.01 32.15
N GLU A 28 -22.95 13.11 33.45
CA GLU A 28 -21.65 13.61 33.91
C GLU A 28 -20.48 12.85 33.29
N ASP A 29 -20.53 11.52 33.26
CA ASP A 29 -19.48 10.68 32.70
C ASP A 29 -19.29 10.92 31.19
N GLY A 30 -20.40 11.08 30.45
CA GLY A 30 -20.37 11.36 29.02
C GLY A 30 -19.85 12.76 28.71
N ALA A 31 -20.28 13.76 29.48
CA ALA A 31 -19.79 15.13 29.37
C ALA A 31 -18.28 15.22 29.69
N ALA A 32 -17.84 14.56 30.76
CA ALA A 32 -16.44 14.46 31.13
C ALA A 32 -15.61 13.72 30.07
N HIS A 33 -16.14 12.62 29.52
CA HIS A 33 -15.51 11.87 28.44
C HIS A 33 -15.23 12.76 27.22
N TYR A 34 -16.25 13.39 26.65
CA TYR A 34 -16.05 14.23 25.46
C TYR A 34 -15.19 15.45 25.77
N ALA A 35 -15.36 16.12 26.91
CA ALA A 35 -14.49 17.23 27.30
C ALA A 35 -13.01 16.83 27.40
N SER A 36 -12.72 15.64 27.93
CA SER A 36 -11.35 15.14 28.04
C SER A 36 -10.71 14.82 26.69
N LEU A 37 -11.49 14.35 25.70
CA LEU A 37 -10.99 14.09 24.35
C LEU A 37 -10.48 15.37 23.68
N PHE A 38 -11.21 16.47 23.80
CA PHE A 38 -10.81 17.75 23.22
C PHE A 38 -9.70 18.47 24.01
N ALA A 39 -9.30 17.94 25.17
CA ALA A 39 -8.10 18.37 25.89
C ALA A 39 -6.80 17.88 25.23
N LEU A 40 -6.89 16.86 24.37
CA LEU A 40 -5.72 16.24 23.73
C LEU A 40 -5.17 17.15 22.61
N ASP A 41 -3.84 17.31 22.62
CA ASP A 41 -3.08 18.02 21.58
C ASP A 41 -2.62 17.09 20.43
N VAL A 42 -3.00 15.81 20.48
CA VAL A 42 -2.63 14.78 19.48
C VAL A 42 -3.88 14.25 18.77
N PRO A 43 -3.75 13.74 17.53
CA PRO A 43 -4.86 13.05 16.87
C PRO A 43 -5.35 11.86 17.69
N PHE A 44 -6.67 11.73 17.83
CA PHE A 44 -7.33 10.64 18.56
C PHE A 44 -8.50 10.08 17.73
N ASP A 45 -9.02 8.93 18.16
CA ASP A 45 -10.22 8.33 17.57
C ASP A 45 -11.46 9.00 18.16
N PHE A 46 -12.24 9.67 17.30
CA PHE A 46 -13.50 10.28 17.71
C PHE A 46 -14.65 9.33 17.40
N VAL A 47 -15.38 8.92 18.43
CA VAL A 47 -16.53 8.02 18.31
C VAL A 47 -17.75 8.68 18.94
N PHE A 48 -18.79 8.88 18.13
CA PHE A 48 -20.06 9.41 18.58
C PHE A 48 -21.20 8.47 18.18
N THR A 49 -21.88 7.92 19.19
CA THR A 49 -23.06 7.07 18.98
C THR A 49 -24.22 7.52 19.87
N PRO A 50 -25.38 7.91 19.29
CA PRO A 50 -26.58 8.22 20.07
C PRO A 50 -27.19 6.97 20.74
N ARG A 51 -26.63 5.77 20.51
CA ARG A 51 -27.07 4.52 21.15
C ARG A 51 -26.41 4.29 22.51
N ASN A 52 -25.37 5.06 22.86
CA ASN A 52 -24.77 4.97 24.17
C ASN A 52 -25.73 5.51 25.24
N ARG A 53 -26.49 4.60 25.86
CA ARG A 53 -27.48 4.91 26.89
C ARG A 53 -26.87 5.34 28.22
N GLU A 54 -25.58 5.07 28.42
CA GLU A 54 -24.86 5.58 29.57
C GLU A 54 -24.66 7.09 29.43
N TYR A 55 -24.43 7.59 28.21
CA TYR A 55 -24.16 9.02 27.94
C TYR A 55 -25.41 9.82 27.59
N PHE A 56 -26.32 9.25 26.81
CA PHE A 56 -27.48 9.96 26.26
C PHE A 56 -28.79 9.26 26.64
N LYS A 57 -29.71 10.01 27.27
CA LYS A 57 -31.04 9.47 27.61
C LYS A 57 -31.87 9.17 26.36
N ASN A 58 -31.75 10.01 25.33
CA ASN A 58 -32.46 9.86 24.06
C ASN A 58 -31.62 10.45 22.90
N GLY A 59 -32.11 10.28 21.66
CA GLY A 59 -31.41 10.74 20.46
C GLY A 59 -31.48 12.26 20.23
N GLU A 60 -32.43 12.96 20.86
CA GLU A 60 -32.53 14.41 20.79
C GLU A 60 -31.38 15.07 21.56
N ILE A 61 -31.16 14.64 22.80
CA ILE A 61 -30.00 15.04 23.62
C ILE A 61 -28.69 14.71 22.90
N ALA A 62 -28.59 13.53 22.28
CA ALA A 62 -27.40 13.17 21.51
C ALA A 62 -27.19 14.11 20.30
N GLY A 63 -28.26 14.54 19.63
CA GLY A 63 -28.17 15.50 18.53
C GLY A 63 -27.71 16.87 18.97
N GLU A 64 -28.30 17.42 20.02
CA GLU A 64 -27.90 18.69 20.59
C GLU A 64 -26.44 18.65 21.10
N ALA A 65 -26.06 17.55 21.76
CA ALA A 65 -24.68 17.34 22.20
C ALA A 65 -23.71 17.30 21.02
N PHE A 66 -24.04 16.59 19.94
CA PHE A 66 -23.18 16.52 18.75
C PHE A 66 -23.05 17.87 18.06
N GLU A 67 -24.14 18.63 17.92
CA GLU A 67 -24.14 20.01 17.41
C GLU A 67 -23.22 20.91 18.26
N ARG A 68 -23.28 20.79 19.59
CA ARG A 68 -22.38 21.52 20.49
C ARG A 68 -20.91 21.12 20.32
N LEU A 69 -20.62 19.89 19.91
CA LEU A 69 -19.26 19.43 19.64
C LEU A 69 -18.71 19.90 18.29
N LEU A 70 -19.54 20.29 17.33
CA LEU A 70 -19.09 20.69 15.98
C LEU A 70 -18.05 21.83 15.98
N PRO A 71 -18.18 22.90 16.80
CA PRO A 71 -17.15 23.93 16.89
C PRO A 71 -15.80 23.42 17.41
N GLU A 72 -15.80 22.38 18.26
CA GLU A 72 -14.59 21.78 18.81
C GLU A 72 -13.93 20.80 17.83
N ILE A 73 -14.74 20.17 16.97
CA ILE A 73 -14.30 19.31 15.86
C ILE A 73 -13.65 20.14 14.75
N ASN A 74 -14.15 21.35 14.51
CA ASN A 74 -13.67 22.20 13.43
C ASN A 74 -12.18 22.56 13.58
N GLY A 75 -11.43 22.41 12.48
CA GLY A 75 -9.98 22.61 12.40
C GLY A 75 -9.13 21.48 12.98
N ARG A 76 -9.73 20.43 13.57
CA ARG A 76 -8.97 19.34 14.20
C ARG A 76 -8.57 18.22 13.24
N ARG A 77 -7.58 17.43 13.65
CA ARG A 77 -7.18 16.19 13.00
C ARG A 77 -7.47 14.99 13.91
N PHE A 78 -8.11 13.97 13.36
CA PHE A 78 -8.46 12.73 14.05
C PHE A 78 -7.77 11.52 13.40
N SER A 79 -7.40 10.54 14.22
CA SER A 79 -6.88 9.25 13.73
C SER A 79 -7.97 8.49 12.96
N SER A 80 -9.18 8.48 13.51
CA SER A 80 -10.41 8.06 12.84
C SER A 80 -11.59 8.90 13.33
N PHE A 81 -12.58 9.09 12.47
CA PHE A 81 -13.82 9.79 12.82
C PHE A 81 -15.01 8.87 12.57
N PHE A 82 -15.76 8.57 13.64
CA PHE A 82 -16.91 7.68 13.62
C PHE A 82 -18.14 8.38 14.17
N VAL A 83 -19.21 8.33 13.39
CA VAL A 83 -20.53 8.79 13.81
C VAL A 83 -21.62 7.88 13.24
N GLU A 84 -22.71 7.69 13.98
CA GLU A 84 -23.83 6.86 13.52
C GLU A 84 -25.22 7.44 13.84
N ASP A 85 -26.24 6.91 13.14
CA ASP A 85 -27.67 7.30 13.25
C ASP A 85 -27.99 8.78 12.98
N ILE A 86 -27.16 9.45 12.16
CA ILE A 86 -27.43 10.82 11.72
C ILE A 86 -28.65 10.84 10.78
N GLY A 87 -29.58 11.76 11.04
CA GLY A 87 -30.83 11.90 10.28
C GLY A 87 -31.91 10.88 10.64
N HIS A 88 -31.61 9.97 11.58
CA HIS A 88 -32.57 9.00 12.13
C HIS A 88 -32.84 9.24 13.61
N ARG A 89 -31.92 8.83 14.49
CA ARG A 89 -32.05 9.06 15.94
C ARG A 89 -31.48 10.42 16.33
N MET A 90 -30.47 10.87 15.60
CA MET A 90 -29.77 12.12 15.84
C MET A 90 -30.10 13.13 14.74
N LYS A 91 -30.79 14.22 15.09
CA LYS A 91 -31.04 15.33 14.16
C LYS A 91 -29.84 16.29 14.22
N CYS A 92 -29.05 16.33 13.15
CA CYS A 92 -27.91 17.22 13.02
C CYS A 92 -27.88 17.79 11.59
N PRO A 93 -28.78 18.75 11.28
CA PRO A 93 -28.97 19.22 9.90
C PRO A 93 -27.71 19.86 9.32
N ASP A 94 -26.89 20.51 10.15
CA ASP A 94 -25.69 21.19 9.66
C ASP A 94 -24.61 20.20 9.23
N PHE A 95 -24.34 19.15 10.02
CA PHE A 95 -23.41 18.09 9.60
C PHE A 95 -23.89 17.35 8.35
N ILE A 96 -25.19 17.01 8.26
CA ILE A 96 -25.76 16.34 7.08
C ILE A 96 -25.63 17.22 5.83
N ALA A 97 -25.90 18.52 5.97
CA ALA A 97 -25.79 19.47 4.87
C ALA A 97 -24.34 19.84 4.54
N GLY A 98 -23.34 19.30 5.28
CA GLY A 98 -21.94 19.67 5.14
C GLY A 98 -21.64 21.12 5.53
N LYS A 99 -22.50 21.74 6.34
CA LYS A 99 -22.35 23.11 6.82
C LYS A 99 -21.43 23.11 8.05
N SER A 100 -20.50 24.05 8.08
CA SER A 100 -19.82 24.51 9.30
C SER A 100 -18.82 23.55 9.98
N VAL A 101 -18.39 22.46 9.33
CA VAL A 101 -17.38 21.56 9.90
C VAL A 101 -16.30 21.22 8.88
N SER A 102 -15.06 21.55 9.22
CA SER A 102 -13.87 21.18 8.44
C SER A 102 -12.85 20.56 9.38
N PHE A 103 -12.62 19.24 9.27
CA PHE A 103 -11.62 18.51 10.05
C PHE A 103 -10.81 17.61 9.13
N GLN A 104 -9.74 17.00 9.63
CA GLN A 104 -8.94 16.02 8.89
C GLN A 104 -9.04 14.64 9.51
N THR A 105 -9.11 13.59 8.69
CA THR A 105 -8.95 12.20 9.16
C THR A 105 -8.52 11.31 8.01
N ASP A 106 -7.83 10.21 8.31
CA ASP A 106 -7.49 9.21 7.29
C ASP A 106 -8.65 8.19 7.08
N SER A 107 -9.60 8.14 8.02
CA SER A 107 -10.72 7.19 8.02
C SER A 107 -12.01 7.83 8.54
N LEU A 108 -13.03 7.91 7.69
CA LEU A 108 -14.35 8.42 8.04
C LEU A 108 -15.38 7.30 8.05
N THR A 109 -16.14 7.20 9.13
CA THR A 109 -17.27 6.29 9.27
C THR A 109 -18.55 7.08 9.58
N VAL A 110 -19.55 6.93 8.72
CA VAL A 110 -20.90 7.44 8.90
C VAL A 110 -21.85 6.27 8.68
N ARG A 111 -22.42 5.71 9.75
CA ARG A 111 -23.26 4.50 9.68
C ARG A 111 -24.71 4.76 10.05
N TRP A 112 -25.61 3.88 9.59
CA TRP A 112 -27.04 3.94 9.94
C TRP A 112 -27.67 5.31 9.72
N SER A 113 -27.18 6.05 8.72
CA SER A 113 -27.54 7.45 8.53
C SER A 113 -28.37 7.65 7.27
N LYS A 114 -29.07 8.77 7.18
CA LYS A 114 -29.78 9.18 5.97
C LYS A 114 -29.31 10.54 5.54
N VAL A 115 -28.74 10.61 4.34
CA VAL A 115 -28.39 11.88 3.68
C VAL A 115 -29.46 12.15 2.62
N PRO A 116 -30.32 13.16 2.82
CA PRO A 116 -31.29 13.58 1.80
C PRO A 116 -30.59 13.99 0.50
N GLU A 117 -31.29 13.84 -0.63
CA GLU A 117 -30.74 14.13 -1.97
C GLU A 117 -30.26 15.59 -2.09
N GLU A 118 -31.02 16.52 -1.53
CA GLU A 118 -30.71 17.95 -1.48
C GLU A 118 -29.42 18.28 -0.71
N ASN A 119 -28.96 17.38 0.16
CA ASN A 119 -27.76 17.54 0.98
C ASN A 119 -26.58 16.70 0.49
N LEU A 120 -26.77 15.85 -0.53
CA LEU A 120 -25.72 14.91 -0.98
C LEU A 120 -24.45 15.63 -1.43
N SER A 121 -24.57 16.72 -2.19
CA SER A 121 -23.42 17.49 -2.67
C SER A 121 -22.63 18.12 -1.52
N GLY A 122 -23.32 18.74 -0.56
CA GLY A 122 -22.71 19.32 0.63
C GLY A 122 -22.04 18.26 1.52
N PHE A 123 -22.71 17.11 1.69
CA PHE A 123 -22.14 15.98 2.41
C PHE A 123 -20.86 15.47 1.75
N LEU A 124 -20.87 15.20 0.44
CA LEU A 124 -19.69 14.73 -0.29
C LEU A 124 -18.55 15.77 -0.29
N ASP A 125 -18.86 17.06 -0.41
CA ASP A 125 -17.86 18.12 -0.29
C ASP A 125 -17.20 18.14 1.11
N MET A 126 -18.01 18.02 2.18
CA MET A 126 -17.51 17.88 3.54
C MET A 126 -16.60 16.64 3.68
N VAL A 127 -17.05 15.46 3.24
CA VAL A 127 -16.23 14.24 3.26
C VAL A 127 -14.92 14.46 2.49
N GLY A 128 -14.99 15.08 1.32
CA GLY A 128 -13.83 15.35 0.47
C GLY A 128 -12.81 16.31 1.09
N LYS A 129 -13.25 17.21 1.98
CA LYS A 129 -12.37 18.11 2.73
C LYS A 129 -11.65 17.41 3.87
N THR A 130 -12.14 16.25 4.32
CA THR A 130 -11.50 15.49 5.41
C THR A 130 -10.15 14.88 5.05
N GLY A 131 -9.90 14.65 3.76
CA GLY A 131 -8.72 13.91 3.29
C GLY A 131 -8.77 12.40 3.56
N ALA A 132 -9.91 11.87 4.01
CA ALA A 132 -10.08 10.44 4.25
C ALA A 132 -9.88 9.63 2.97
N THR A 133 -9.10 8.55 3.05
CA THR A 133 -8.94 7.57 1.96
C THR A 133 -9.71 6.28 2.22
N ARG A 134 -10.20 6.11 3.46
CA ARG A 134 -11.08 5.02 3.88
C ARG A 134 -12.43 5.59 4.30
N LEU A 135 -13.48 5.12 3.64
CA LEU A 135 -14.84 5.60 3.84
C LEU A 135 -15.75 4.42 4.17
N ASN A 136 -16.39 4.47 5.34
CA ASN A 136 -17.38 3.48 5.76
C ASN A 136 -18.75 4.14 5.88
N LEU A 137 -19.61 3.78 4.93
CA LEU A 137 -20.98 4.25 4.79
C LEU A 137 -21.97 3.10 4.93
N ARG A 138 -21.64 2.06 5.71
CA ARG A 138 -22.50 0.90 5.91
C ARG A 138 -23.88 1.33 6.42
N GLN A 139 -24.92 0.89 5.73
CA GLN A 139 -26.32 1.22 6.04
C GLN A 139 -26.57 2.73 6.10
N THR A 140 -25.83 3.52 5.32
CA THR A 140 -26.10 4.93 5.11
C THR A 140 -26.80 5.11 3.78
N LYS A 141 -28.02 5.63 3.79
CA LYS A 141 -28.83 5.79 2.57
C LYS A 141 -28.41 7.05 1.83
N LEU A 142 -27.74 6.87 0.70
CA LEU A 142 -27.49 7.91 -0.32
C LEU A 142 -28.34 7.63 -1.55
N ILE A 143 -28.76 8.68 -2.25
CA ILE A 143 -29.48 8.57 -3.53
C ILE A 143 -28.47 8.82 -4.66
N LEU A 144 -28.03 7.75 -5.34
CA LEU A 144 -26.92 7.78 -6.30
C LEU A 144 -27.43 7.59 -7.74
N LYS A 145 -28.07 8.63 -8.29
CA LYS A 145 -28.71 8.58 -9.62
C LYS A 145 -27.75 8.73 -10.79
N ASP A 146 -26.59 9.35 -10.57
CA ASP A 146 -25.61 9.67 -11.59
C ASP A 146 -24.20 9.17 -11.21
N ASP A 147 -23.19 9.63 -11.92
CA ASP A 147 -21.80 9.26 -11.73
C ASP A 147 -21.04 10.16 -10.75
N ALA A 148 -21.70 11.13 -10.10
CA ALA A 148 -21.05 12.08 -9.21
C ALA A 148 -20.33 11.39 -8.05
N PHE A 149 -20.88 10.29 -7.54
CA PHE A 149 -20.22 9.52 -6.49
C PHE A 149 -18.97 8.78 -6.99
N VAL A 150 -18.97 8.27 -8.21
CA VAL A 150 -17.78 7.64 -8.83
C VAL A 150 -16.69 8.69 -9.07
N CYS A 151 -17.04 9.85 -9.62
CA CYS A 151 -16.13 10.98 -9.78
C CYS A 151 -15.54 11.40 -8.43
N PHE A 152 -16.39 11.54 -7.41
CA PHE A 152 -15.97 11.85 -6.04
C PHE A 152 -14.95 10.84 -5.49
N LEU A 153 -15.22 9.53 -5.57
CA LEU A 153 -14.32 8.48 -5.10
C LEU A 153 -12.93 8.60 -5.76
N ASN A 154 -12.91 8.86 -7.07
CA ASN A 154 -11.68 8.98 -7.84
C ASN A 154 -10.92 10.29 -7.56
N ASP A 155 -11.61 11.43 -7.55
CA ASP A 155 -11.03 12.76 -7.34
C ASP A 155 -10.44 12.89 -5.93
N LYS A 156 -11.12 12.32 -4.93
CA LYS A 156 -10.68 12.32 -3.54
C LYS A 156 -9.76 11.14 -3.19
N LYS A 157 -9.42 10.29 -4.17
CA LYS A 157 -8.51 9.14 -4.02
C LYS A 157 -8.94 8.21 -2.89
N ILE A 158 -10.24 7.93 -2.81
CA ILE A 158 -10.77 6.93 -1.90
C ILE A 158 -10.26 5.56 -2.35
N GLU A 159 -9.57 4.85 -1.45
CA GLU A 159 -9.00 3.53 -1.73
C GLU A 159 -9.84 2.40 -1.13
N SER A 160 -10.59 2.68 -0.05
CA SER A 160 -11.42 1.71 0.66
C SER A 160 -12.82 2.25 0.86
N LEU A 161 -13.81 1.50 0.38
CA LEU A 161 -15.23 1.82 0.56
C LEU A 161 -15.94 0.65 1.24
N THR A 162 -16.66 0.93 2.32
CA THR A 162 -17.69 0.02 2.86
C THR A 162 -19.05 0.65 2.60
N TYR A 163 -19.93 -0.02 1.87
CA TYR A 163 -21.24 0.53 1.52
C TYR A 163 -22.28 -0.56 1.26
N SER A 164 -23.49 -0.39 1.80
CA SER A 164 -24.59 -1.34 1.59
C SER A 164 -25.23 -1.10 0.23
N VAL A 165 -25.16 -2.08 -0.66
CA VAL A 165 -25.78 -2.02 -2.00
C VAL A 165 -27.28 -2.33 -1.88
N SER A 166 -28.09 -1.76 -2.77
CA SER A 166 -29.53 -2.04 -2.91
C SER A 166 -29.91 -2.20 -4.38
N ASP A 167 -31.06 -2.84 -4.65
CA ASP A 167 -31.60 -2.98 -6.02
C ASP A 167 -32.13 -1.65 -6.60
N ASP A 168 -32.51 -0.73 -5.70
CA ASP A 168 -33.11 0.56 -6.04
C ASP A 168 -32.14 1.72 -5.78
N GLY A 169 -32.11 2.70 -6.68
CA GLY A 169 -31.43 3.99 -6.47
C GLY A 169 -29.90 3.95 -6.54
N MET A 170 -29.32 2.88 -7.10
CA MET A 170 -27.87 2.67 -7.20
C MET A 170 -27.38 2.37 -8.62
N ASP A 171 -28.27 2.28 -9.60
CA ASP A 171 -27.93 1.84 -10.97
C ASP A 171 -26.79 2.69 -11.56
N GLY A 172 -26.86 4.03 -11.43
CA GLY A 172 -25.81 4.94 -11.92
C GLY A 172 -24.43 4.72 -11.28
N PHE A 173 -24.39 4.42 -9.98
CA PHE A 173 -23.16 4.06 -9.29
C PHE A 173 -22.63 2.68 -9.71
N LEU A 174 -23.50 1.66 -9.73
CA LEU A 174 -23.10 0.27 -9.99
C LEU A 174 -22.68 0.04 -11.44
N GLU A 175 -23.32 0.70 -12.41
CA GLU A 175 -22.94 0.62 -13.83
C GLU A 175 -21.51 1.12 -14.08
N LYS A 176 -21.06 2.09 -13.27
CA LYS A 176 -19.74 2.72 -13.34
C LYS A 176 -18.77 2.30 -12.24
N LEU A 177 -19.13 1.32 -11.41
CA LEU A 177 -18.28 0.84 -10.31
C LEU A 177 -16.88 0.44 -10.82
N GLY A 178 -16.82 -0.15 -12.01
CA GLY A 178 -15.57 -0.60 -12.65
C GLY A 178 -14.61 0.54 -13.03
N GLU A 179 -15.10 1.79 -13.08
CA GLU A 179 -14.30 3.00 -13.36
C GLU A 179 -13.64 3.57 -12.10
N THR A 180 -13.98 3.05 -10.92
CA THR A 180 -13.36 3.47 -9.67
C THR A 180 -11.93 2.92 -9.53
N LYS A 181 -11.12 3.58 -8.71
CA LYS A 181 -9.76 3.14 -8.33
C LYS A 181 -9.72 2.47 -6.95
N LEU A 182 -10.84 1.91 -6.50
CA LEU A 182 -10.93 1.25 -5.20
C LEU A 182 -10.00 0.04 -5.15
N LYS A 183 -9.28 -0.09 -4.03
CA LYS A 183 -8.49 -1.28 -3.67
C LYS A 183 -9.26 -2.20 -2.74
N LYS A 184 -10.17 -1.65 -1.92
CA LYS A 184 -11.04 -2.42 -1.03
C LYS A 184 -12.49 -2.00 -1.22
N PHE A 185 -13.37 -2.97 -1.37
CA PHE A 185 -14.81 -2.75 -1.45
C PHE A 185 -15.53 -3.78 -0.59
N ASP A 186 -16.26 -3.29 0.40
CA ASP A 186 -17.02 -4.13 1.32
C ASP A 186 -18.51 -3.77 1.19
N MET A 187 -19.26 -4.69 0.60
CA MET A 187 -20.71 -4.65 0.46
C MET A 187 -21.41 -5.63 1.41
N SER A 188 -20.78 -5.99 2.52
CA SER A 188 -21.38 -6.88 3.52
C SER A 188 -22.63 -6.25 4.13
N TYR A 189 -23.62 -7.08 4.45
CA TYR A 189 -24.93 -6.66 4.94
C TYR A 189 -25.62 -5.67 3.97
N SER A 190 -25.70 -6.04 2.69
CA SER A 190 -26.44 -5.28 1.68
C SER A 190 -27.90 -5.70 1.65
N ASP A 191 -28.78 -4.76 1.26
CA ASP A 191 -30.20 -5.01 1.02
C ASP A 191 -30.48 -5.44 -0.44
N ALA A 192 -29.43 -5.50 -1.26
CA ALA A 192 -29.50 -5.92 -2.65
C ALA A 192 -29.87 -7.40 -2.77
N ARG A 193 -30.71 -7.70 -3.75
CA ARG A 193 -31.03 -9.08 -4.16
C ARG A 193 -30.29 -9.35 -5.47
N GLU A 194 -30.88 -10.17 -6.33
CA GLU A 194 -30.23 -10.63 -7.55
C GLU A 194 -29.77 -9.49 -8.46
N LYS A 195 -30.60 -8.47 -8.69
CA LYS A 195 -30.29 -7.36 -9.61
C LYS A 195 -29.06 -6.58 -9.14
N GLY A 196 -29.11 -6.02 -7.92
CA GLY A 196 -28.04 -5.17 -7.40
C GLY A 196 -26.73 -5.92 -7.22
N LEU A 197 -26.76 -7.13 -6.66
CA LEU A 197 -25.56 -7.94 -6.45
C LEU A 197 -24.93 -8.40 -7.77
N SER A 198 -25.74 -8.88 -8.73
CA SER A 198 -25.21 -9.31 -10.03
C SER A 198 -24.58 -8.14 -10.79
N LEU A 199 -25.22 -6.97 -10.77
CA LEU A 199 -24.66 -5.77 -11.39
C LEU A 199 -23.34 -5.37 -10.73
N ALA A 200 -23.30 -5.31 -9.39
CA ALA A 200 -22.09 -4.97 -8.65
C ALA A 200 -20.93 -5.93 -8.94
N PHE A 201 -21.18 -7.25 -8.93
CA PHE A 201 -20.16 -8.25 -9.24
C PHE A 201 -19.68 -8.20 -10.69
N SER A 202 -20.58 -7.93 -11.64
CA SER A 202 -20.22 -7.78 -13.05
C SER A 202 -19.38 -6.53 -13.35
N ARG A 203 -19.34 -5.57 -12.41
CA ARG A 203 -18.69 -4.26 -12.55
C ARG A 203 -17.64 -4.01 -11.46
N LEU A 204 -17.02 -5.06 -10.93
CA LEU A 204 -15.97 -4.88 -9.92
C LEU A 204 -14.78 -4.07 -10.49
N PRO A 205 -14.15 -3.19 -9.68
CA PRO A 205 -13.01 -2.41 -10.12
C PRO A 205 -11.79 -3.31 -10.42
N PRO A 206 -11.04 -3.09 -11.52
CA PRO A 206 -9.86 -3.91 -11.84
C PRO A 206 -8.71 -3.74 -10.85
N THR A 207 -8.72 -2.66 -10.04
CA THR A 207 -7.73 -2.37 -8.99
C THR A 207 -8.03 -3.07 -7.66
N LEU A 208 -9.13 -3.81 -7.56
CA LEU A 208 -9.60 -4.37 -6.30
C LEU A 208 -8.69 -5.49 -5.78
N GLU A 209 -8.23 -5.34 -4.55
CA GLU A 209 -7.40 -6.29 -3.81
C GLU A 209 -8.16 -6.97 -2.66
N ALA A 210 -9.25 -6.37 -2.16
CA ALA A 210 -10.09 -6.96 -1.12
C ALA A 210 -11.58 -6.77 -1.41
N LEU A 211 -12.34 -7.85 -1.32
CA LEU A 211 -13.79 -7.86 -1.51
C LEU A 211 -14.49 -8.49 -0.30
N GLY A 212 -15.35 -7.70 0.35
CA GLY A 212 -16.23 -8.15 1.42
C GLY A 212 -17.67 -8.27 0.96
N THR A 213 -18.31 -9.41 1.17
CA THR A 213 -19.70 -9.66 0.78
C THR A 213 -20.49 -10.39 1.86
N GLU A 214 -20.04 -10.36 3.12
CA GLU A 214 -20.65 -11.11 4.22
C GLU A 214 -22.16 -10.84 4.35
N CYS A 215 -22.91 -11.88 4.70
CA CYS A 215 -24.37 -11.80 4.91
C CYS A 215 -25.17 -11.32 3.69
N ASN A 216 -24.68 -11.56 2.47
CA ASN A 216 -25.47 -11.40 1.25
C ASN A 216 -25.96 -12.76 0.74
N ILE A 217 -27.17 -12.81 0.19
CA ILE A 217 -27.72 -14.04 -0.38
C ILE A 217 -27.09 -14.25 -1.77
N ILE A 218 -25.95 -14.95 -1.80
CA ILE A 218 -25.23 -15.28 -3.04
C ILE A 218 -25.64 -16.67 -3.51
N GLY A 219 -25.64 -17.65 -2.59
CA GLY A 219 -26.14 -19.00 -2.84
C GLY A 219 -25.70 -19.59 -4.17
N GLU A 220 -26.66 -19.88 -5.04
CA GLU A 220 -26.47 -20.40 -6.40
C GLU A 220 -27.13 -19.47 -7.44
N GLY A 221 -26.90 -19.74 -8.73
CA GLY A 221 -27.56 -19.05 -9.83
C GLY A 221 -26.84 -17.78 -10.31
N ALA A 222 -27.60 -16.79 -10.79
CA ALA A 222 -27.08 -15.63 -11.51
C ALA A 222 -26.10 -14.79 -10.67
N VAL A 223 -26.38 -14.59 -9.38
CA VAL A 223 -25.50 -13.83 -8.47
C VAL A 223 -24.15 -14.51 -8.31
N LEU A 224 -24.15 -15.84 -8.10
CA LEU A 224 -22.93 -16.63 -8.02
C LEU A 224 -22.14 -16.60 -9.33
N ASP A 225 -22.82 -16.76 -10.47
CA ASP A 225 -22.17 -16.74 -11.78
C ASP A 225 -21.57 -15.36 -12.07
N ALA A 226 -22.24 -14.28 -11.66
CA ALA A 226 -21.71 -12.92 -11.73
C ALA A 226 -20.50 -12.72 -10.82
N LEU A 227 -20.54 -13.21 -9.57
CA LEU A 227 -19.40 -13.20 -8.65
C LEU A 227 -18.20 -13.92 -9.25
N CYS A 228 -18.37 -15.17 -9.68
CA CYS A 228 -17.32 -15.98 -10.28
C CYS A 228 -16.70 -15.32 -11.52
N THR A 229 -17.53 -14.70 -12.36
CA THR A 229 -17.07 -13.97 -13.56
C THR A 229 -16.32 -12.69 -13.17
N GLY A 230 -16.83 -11.95 -12.19
CA GLY A 230 -16.28 -10.67 -11.74
C GLY A 230 -14.94 -10.79 -11.02
N ILE A 231 -14.74 -11.83 -10.20
CA ILE A 231 -13.50 -11.98 -9.43
C ILE A 231 -12.37 -12.61 -10.24
N ARG A 232 -12.68 -13.47 -11.21
CA ARG A 232 -11.68 -14.23 -12.00
C ARG A 232 -10.57 -13.35 -12.62
N PRO A 233 -10.85 -12.17 -13.22
CA PRO A 233 -9.80 -11.33 -13.81
C PRO A 233 -9.01 -10.50 -12.79
N LEU A 234 -9.41 -10.49 -11.52
CA LEU A 234 -8.84 -9.62 -10.49
C LEU A 234 -7.58 -10.20 -9.86
N ARG A 235 -6.75 -9.32 -9.29
CA ARG A 235 -5.61 -9.68 -8.43
C ARG A 235 -6.02 -9.58 -6.95
N LEU A 236 -7.15 -10.22 -6.63
CA LEU A 236 -7.75 -10.16 -5.31
C LEU A 236 -6.92 -10.97 -4.31
N LYS A 237 -6.63 -10.38 -3.15
CA LYS A 237 -5.89 -10.99 -2.02
C LYS A 237 -6.81 -11.43 -0.89
N GLU A 238 -7.92 -10.74 -0.68
CA GLU A 238 -8.87 -10.99 0.40
C GLU A 238 -10.28 -11.16 -0.17
N LEU A 239 -10.93 -12.29 0.13
CA LEU A 239 -12.32 -12.57 -0.23
C LEU A 239 -13.10 -13.04 1.00
N ASN A 240 -14.11 -12.27 1.40
CA ASN A 240 -15.00 -12.64 2.50
C ASN A 240 -16.41 -12.96 1.99
N LEU A 241 -16.78 -14.24 2.07
CA LEU A 241 -18.05 -14.85 1.69
C LEU A 241 -18.74 -15.49 2.90
N GLN A 242 -18.46 -15.00 4.10
CA GLN A 242 -19.10 -15.49 5.33
C GLN A 242 -20.62 -15.34 5.25
N CYS A 243 -21.35 -16.36 5.71
CA CYS A 243 -22.81 -16.33 5.81
C CYS A 243 -23.51 -15.92 4.50
N CYS A 244 -23.01 -16.40 3.35
CA CYS A 244 -23.50 -16.03 2.02
C CYS A 244 -24.48 -17.06 1.40
N SER A 245 -25.05 -17.93 2.26
CA SER A 245 -25.91 -19.07 1.87
C SER A 245 -25.27 -20.01 0.85
N LEU A 246 -23.93 -20.13 0.83
CA LEU A 246 -23.21 -21.00 -0.10
C LEU A 246 -23.56 -22.48 0.13
N THR A 247 -23.66 -23.23 -0.96
CA THR A 247 -23.87 -24.68 -0.97
C THR A 247 -22.62 -25.42 -1.45
N ASN A 248 -22.67 -26.75 -1.48
CA ASN A 248 -21.63 -27.56 -2.14
C ASN A 248 -21.41 -27.16 -3.61
N THR A 249 -22.48 -26.95 -4.38
CA THR A 249 -22.41 -26.54 -5.79
C THR A 249 -21.79 -25.15 -5.93
N SER A 250 -22.14 -24.23 -5.04
CA SER A 250 -21.57 -22.88 -5.03
C SER A 250 -20.06 -22.90 -4.78
N LEU A 251 -19.62 -23.66 -3.77
CA LEU A 251 -18.22 -23.76 -3.43
C LEU A 251 -17.42 -24.45 -4.54
N GLU A 252 -17.97 -25.51 -5.15
CA GLU A 252 -17.39 -26.17 -6.33
C GLU A 252 -17.10 -25.16 -7.46
N LYS A 253 -18.08 -24.31 -7.80
CA LYS A 253 -17.90 -23.25 -8.81
C LYS A 253 -16.89 -22.17 -8.39
N LEU A 254 -16.91 -21.76 -7.12
CA LEU A 254 -16.02 -20.72 -6.59
C LEU A 254 -14.56 -21.14 -6.60
N ILE A 255 -14.25 -22.40 -6.26
CA ILE A 255 -12.88 -22.93 -6.27
C ILE A 255 -12.22 -22.75 -7.65
N GLU A 256 -12.98 -22.96 -8.73
CA GLU A 256 -12.52 -22.78 -10.11
C GLU A 256 -12.42 -21.31 -10.53
N ALA A 257 -13.05 -20.40 -9.79
CA ALA A 257 -13.04 -18.96 -10.04
C ALA A 257 -12.04 -18.20 -9.15
N PHE A 258 -11.40 -18.86 -8.17
CA PHE A 258 -10.52 -18.18 -7.24
C PHE A 258 -9.39 -17.42 -7.95
N PRO A 259 -9.21 -16.13 -7.61
CA PRO A 259 -8.09 -15.34 -8.11
C PRO A 259 -6.73 -15.97 -7.79
N PRO A 260 -5.73 -15.82 -8.67
CA PRO A 260 -4.41 -16.43 -8.46
C PRO A 260 -3.65 -15.86 -7.26
N GLU A 261 -3.99 -14.64 -6.83
CA GLU A 261 -3.34 -13.94 -5.71
C GLU A 261 -4.11 -14.01 -4.40
N LEU A 262 -5.12 -14.88 -4.31
CA LEU A 262 -5.95 -14.99 -3.13
C LEU A 262 -5.16 -15.57 -1.96
N GLU A 263 -4.92 -14.77 -0.93
CA GLU A 263 -4.18 -15.14 0.28
C GLU A 263 -5.11 -15.42 1.47
N SER A 264 -6.26 -14.75 1.51
CA SER A 264 -7.23 -14.81 2.60
C SER A 264 -8.62 -15.12 2.08
N LEU A 265 -9.20 -16.21 2.58
CA LEU A 265 -10.55 -16.66 2.25
C LEU A 265 -11.35 -16.85 3.54
N ASN A 266 -12.50 -16.19 3.64
CA ASN A 266 -13.49 -16.48 4.65
C ASN A 266 -14.76 -17.04 4.00
N ILE A 267 -15.12 -18.27 4.34
CA ILE A 267 -16.37 -18.93 3.92
C ILE A 267 -17.16 -19.45 5.13
N GLY A 268 -16.88 -18.92 6.33
CA GLY A 268 -17.53 -19.30 7.57
C GLY A 268 -19.05 -19.14 7.53
N ASN A 269 -19.75 -19.79 8.45
CA ASN A 269 -21.20 -19.71 8.61
C ASN A 269 -22.02 -20.07 7.35
N ASN A 270 -21.45 -20.84 6.42
CA ASN A 270 -22.16 -21.43 5.29
C ASN A 270 -22.48 -22.90 5.60
N THR A 271 -23.63 -23.11 6.27
CA THR A 271 -23.99 -24.41 6.88
C THR A 271 -24.32 -25.52 5.89
N ASN A 272 -24.63 -25.19 4.63
CA ASN A 272 -24.96 -26.14 3.57
C ASN A 272 -23.73 -26.71 2.83
N ILE A 273 -22.52 -26.33 3.25
CA ILE A 273 -21.28 -26.92 2.76
C ILE A 273 -20.94 -28.14 3.62
N THR A 274 -20.69 -29.26 2.95
CA THR A 274 -20.35 -30.55 3.59
C THR A 274 -18.99 -31.06 3.17
N ASP A 275 -18.59 -32.21 3.71
CA ASP A 275 -17.30 -32.84 3.40
C ASP A 275 -17.07 -33.06 1.90
N LYS A 276 -18.13 -33.18 1.09
CA LYS A 276 -18.02 -33.34 -0.37
C LYS A 276 -17.23 -32.19 -1.00
N SER A 277 -17.68 -30.95 -0.80
CA SER A 277 -17.01 -29.77 -1.38
C SER A 277 -15.84 -29.30 -0.51
N GLY A 278 -15.87 -29.53 0.80
CA GLY A 278 -14.71 -29.30 1.68
C GLY A 278 -13.47 -30.09 1.24
N ASN A 279 -13.64 -31.33 0.78
CA ASN A 279 -12.54 -32.11 0.20
C ASN A 279 -11.97 -31.51 -1.10
N LEU A 280 -12.78 -30.82 -1.90
CA LEU A 280 -12.31 -30.12 -3.09
C LEU A 280 -11.50 -28.88 -2.71
N LEU A 281 -11.96 -28.13 -1.70
CA LEU A 281 -11.20 -27.02 -1.14
C LEU A 281 -9.85 -27.51 -0.57
N LEU A 282 -9.84 -28.62 0.17
CA LEU A 282 -8.62 -29.22 0.70
C LEU A 282 -7.63 -29.59 -0.41
N LYS A 283 -8.12 -30.20 -1.49
CA LYS A 283 -7.31 -30.49 -2.68
C LYS A 283 -6.71 -29.22 -3.28
N ARG A 284 -7.48 -28.12 -3.36
CA ARG A 284 -6.98 -26.82 -3.84
C ARG A 284 -5.89 -26.26 -2.92
N LEU A 285 -6.09 -26.27 -1.60
CA LEU A 285 -5.13 -25.76 -0.62
C LEU A 285 -3.80 -26.52 -0.63
N LYS A 286 -3.85 -27.85 -0.82
CA LYS A 286 -2.66 -28.71 -0.88
C LYS A 286 -1.85 -28.56 -2.18
N ARG A 287 -2.35 -27.81 -3.18
CA ARG A 287 -1.57 -27.59 -4.40
C ARG A 287 -0.35 -26.71 -4.12
N PRO A 288 0.82 -27.00 -4.73
CA PRO A 288 2.04 -26.20 -4.51
C PRO A 288 1.92 -24.73 -4.90
N ASP A 289 1.05 -24.42 -5.87
CA ASP A 289 0.78 -23.07 -6.37
C ASP A 289 -0.28 -22.32 -5.55
N CYS A 290 -0.94 -22.97 -4.59
CA CYS A 290 -1.91 -22.30 -3.73
C CYS A 290 -1.19 -21.43 -2.69
N ILE A 291 -1.63 -20.18 -2.58
CA ILE A 291 -1.09 -19.20 -1.63
C ILE A 291 -2.10 -18.78 -0.55
N ILE A 292 -3.28 -19.41 -0.52
CA ILE A 292 -4.27 -19.18 0.53
C ILE A 292 -3.67 -19.69 1.84
N ARG A 293 -3.45 -18.77 2.77
CA ARG A 293 -2.76 -18.99 4.05
C ARG A 293 -3.61 -18.55 5.24
N LYS A 294 -4.60 -17.70 5.01
CA LYS A 294 -5.63 -17.33 5.99
C LYS A 294 -6.95 -17.93 5.54
N LEU A 295 -7.44 -18.91 6.29
CA LEU A 295 -8.70 -19.58 6.01
C LEU A 295 -9.61 -19.48 7.24
N ASP A 296 -10.79 -18.90 7.06
CA ASP A 296 -11.86 -18.92 8.05
C ASP A 296 -13.02 -19.79 7.55
N ILE A 297 -13.33 -20.80 8.36
CA ILE A 297 -14.37 -21.81 8.16
C ILE A 297 -15.19 -22.00 9.45
N ASP A 298 -15.16 -21.02 10.36
CA ASP A 298 -15.91 -21.07 11.61
C ASP A 298 -17.41 -21.17 11.33
N GLY A 299 -18.13 -21.93 12.17
CA GLY A 299 -19.58 -22.13 12.01
C GLY A 299 -20.02 -23.00 10.83
N MET A 300 -19.09 -23.71 10.16
CA MET A 300 -19.42 -24.66 9.09
C MET A 300 -19.82 -26.04 9.63
N PHE A 301 -21.00 -26.13 10.24
CA PHE A 301 -21.49 -27.36 10.90
C PHE A 301 -21.75 -28.55 9.96
N GLY A 302 -21.89 -28.31 8.64
CA GLY A 302 -22.05 -29.37 7.65
C GLY A 302 -20.76 -30.15 7.34
N MET A 303 -19.59 -29.61 7.71
CA MET A 303 -18.30 -30.29 7.58
C MET A 303 -17.90 -30.98 8.89
N SER A 304 -17.31 -32.17 8.79
CA SER A 304 -16.77 -32.89 9.93
C SER A 304 -15.61 -32.15 10.58
N LYS A 305 -15.48 -32.29 11.90
CA LYS A 305 -14.37 -31.66 12.66
C LYS A 305 -12.99 -32.12 12.16
N GLY A 306 -12.88 -33.36 11.69
CA GLY A 306 -11.66 -33.91 11.11
C GLY A 306 -11.25 -33.13 9.85
N LEU A 307 -12.18 -32.97 8.90
CA LEU A 307 -11.92 -32.20 7.68
C LEU A 307 -11.65 -30.72 7.96
N GLN A 308 -12.39 -30.09 8.88
CA GLN A 308 -12.11 -28.71 9.29
C GLN A 308 -10.69 -28.54 9.83
N LYS A 309 -10.20 -29.51 10.59
CA LYS A 309 -8.82 -29.53 11.08
C LYS A 309 -7.83 -29.66 9.92
N GLU A 310 -8.03 -30.61 9.00
CA GLU A 310 -7.16 -30.77 7.83
C GLU A 310 -7.10 -29.52 6.94
N LEU A 311 -8.21 -28.81 6.78
CA LEU A 311 -8.27 -27.54 6.04
C LEU A 311 -7.42 -26.44 6.70
N ARG A 312 -7.50 -26.31 8.03
CA ARG A 312 -6.69 -25.36 8.79
C ARG A 312 -5.20 -25.72 8.76
N GLU A 313 -4.87 -27.00 8.88
CA GLU A 313 -3.50 -27.49 8.76
C GLU A 313 -2.93 -27.19 7.36
N ALA A 314 -3.69 -27.44 6.29
CA ALA A 314 -3.26 -27.11 4.93
C ALA A 314 -3.03 -25.60 4.72
N ALA A 315 -3.89 -24.74 5.30
CA ALA A 315 -3.69 -23.29 5.25
C ALA A 315 -2.46 -22.85 6.08
N GLN A 316 -2.22 -23.48 7.23
CA GLN A 316 -1.03 -23.25 8.05
C GLN A 316 0.25 -23.69 7.32
N ASP A 317 0.25 -24.86 6.68
CA ASP A 317 1.37 -25.34 5.86
C ASP A 317 1.70 -24.33 4.73
N ASN A 318 0.68 -23.69 4.15
CA ASN A 318 0.88 -22.64 3.15
C ASN A 318 1.52 -21.38 3.76
N ASP A 319 1.12 -20.97 4.97
CA ASP A 319 1.74 -19.85 5.68
C ASP A 319 3.20 -20.16 6.06
N ASP A 320 3.48 -21.37 6.56
CA ASP A 320 4.83 -21.81 6.94
C ASP A 320 5.77 -21.80 5.73
N ARG A 321 5.34 -22.31 4.57
CA ARG A 321 6.12 -22.24 3.31
C ARG A 321 6.39 -20.80 2.88
N TYR A 322 5.38 -19.93 3.01
CA TYR A 322 5.54 -18.50 2.70
C TYR A 322 6.56 -17.84 3.65
N MET A 323 6.43 -18.09 4.95
CA MET A 323 7.32 -17.54 5.97
C MET A 323 8.76 -18.05 5.83
N GLN A 324 8.96 -19.33 5.51
CA GLN A 324 10.28 -19.89 5.21
C GLN A 324 10.93 -19.19 4.01
N LYS A 325 10.17 -19.01 2.91
CA LYS A 325 10.66 -18.29 1.72
C LYS A 325 11.06 -16.86 2.06
N LEU A 326 10.25 -16.16 2.86
CA LEU A 326 10.54 -14.79 3.29
C LEU A 326 11.78 -14.72 4.18
N GLN A 327 11.97 -15.70 5.07
CA GLN A 327 13.18 -15.80 5.91
C GLN A 327 14.43 -16.06 5.08
N CYS A 328 14.39 -16.98 4.11
CA CYS A 328 15.50 -17.21 3.18
C CYS A 328 15.88 -15.94 2.43
N GLN A 329 14.90 -15.22 1.87
CA GLN A 329 15.15 -13.95 1.16
C GLN A 329 15.77 -12.88 2.07
N LYS A 330 15.27 -12.75 3.31
CA LYS A 330 15.85 -11.83 4.30
C LYS A 330 17.27 -12.24 4.69
N ALA A 331 17.53 -13.53 4.88
CA ALA A 331 18.86 -14.05 5.20
C ALA A 331 19.84 -13.78 4.05
N GLU A 332 19.43 -13.98 2.79
CA GLU A 332 20.22 -13.63 1.61
C GLU A 332 20.52 -12.13 1.55
N GLN A 333 19.54 -11.28 1.85
CA GLN A 333 19.73 -9.83 1.86
C GLN A 333 20.70 -9.38 2.98
N ILE A 334 20.58 -9.97 4.17
CA ILE A 334 21.50 -9.72 5.29
C ILE A 334 22.91 -10.20 4.93
N ALA A 335 23.05 -11.39 4.34
CA ALA A 335 24.34 -11.93 3.91
C ALA A 335 25.01 -11.00 2.88
N LYS A 336 24.26 -10.57 1.86
CA LYS A 336 24.75 -9.58 0.87
C LYS A 336 25.16 -8.26 1.52
N THR A 337 24.40 -7.77 2.50
CA THR A 337 24.72 -6.52 3.20
C THR A 337 25.97 -6.66 4.07
N LYS A 338 26.11 -7.76 4.81
CA LYS A 338 27.28 -8.04 5.66
C LYS A 338 28.55 -8.22 4.82
N GLU A 339 28.46 -8.94 3.71
CA GLU A 339 29.59 -9.09 2.81
C GLU A 339 29.94 -7.74 2.16
N GLY A 340 28.96 -6.92 1.76
CA GLY A 340 29.21 -5.56 1.29
C GLY A 340 29.93 -4.66 2.30
N LEU A 341 29.59 -4.75 3.60
CA LEU A 341 30.33 -4.08 4.67
C LEU A 341 31.78 -4.57 4.78
N ARG A 342 31.98 -5.89 4.70
CA ARG A 342 33.33 -6.49 4.72
C ARG A 342 34.17 -6.02 3.53
N ILE A 343 33.61 -6.06 2.32
CA ILE A 343 34.28 -5.59 1.10
C ILE A 343 34.57 -4.10 1.18
N LYS A 344 33.63 -3.27 1.64
CA LYS A 344 33.86 -1.83 1.84
C LYS A 344 35.00 -1.55 2.82
N ASN A 345 35.12 -2.32 3.90
CA ASN A 345 36.24 -2.23 4.84
C ASN A 345 37.56 -2.73 4.23
N ALA A 346 37.53 -3.82 3.47
CA ALA A 346 38.69 -4.35 2.75
C ALA A 346 39.21 -3.31 1.75
N VAL A 347 38.31 -2.71 0.97
CA VAL A 347 38.62 -1.60 0.06
C VAL A 347 39.23 -0.43 0.80
N LYS A 348 38.62 0.02 1.91
CA LYS A 348 39.15 1.15 2.70
C LYS A 348 40.59 0.94 3.16
N ASN A 349 40.93 -0.30 3.50
CA ASN A 349 42.25 -0.71 4.02
C ASN A 349 43.20 -1.26 2.95
N ALA A 350 42.76 -1.37 1.69
CA ALA A 350 43.55 -1.97 0.62
C ALA A 350 44.76 -1.08 0.27
N SER A 351 45.90 -1.73 0.03
CA SER A 351 47.08 -1.11 -0.57
C SER A 351 46.92 -1.01 -2.09
N LYS A 352 47.87 -0.30 -2.73
CA LYS A 352 47.94 -0.13 -4.18
C LYS A 352 48.00 -1.47 -4.93
N GLU A 353 48.67 -2.46 -4.37
CA GLU A 353 48.90 -3.79 -4.97
C GLU A 353 47.63 -4.65 -4.93
N ASN A 354 46.79 -4.47 -3.90
CA ASN A 354 45.69 -5.40 -3.60
C ASN A 354 44.30 -4.82 -3.91
N ILE A 355 44.15 -3.51 -4.16
CA ILE A 355 42.83 -2.93 -4.45
C ILE A 355 42.20 -3.50 -5.74
N LYS A 356 43.01 -3.91 -6.72
CA LYS A 356 42.53 -4.45 -8.00
C LYS A 356 41.78 -5.77 -7.85
N SER A 357 42.22 -6.64 -6.94
CA SER A 357 41.57 -7.94 -6.73
C SER A 357 40.19 -7.81 -6.07
N LEU A 358 39.91 -6.65 -5.45
CA LEU A 358 38.63 -6.36 -4.81
C LEU A 358 37.61 -5.72 -5.76
N LEU A 359 37.96 -5.41 -7.01
CA LEU A 359 37.08 -4.64 -7.91
C LEU A 359 35.80 -5.39 -8.29
N HIS A 360 35.89 -6.69 -8.55
CA HIS A 360 34.72 -7.52 -8.85
C HIS A 360 33.79 -7.65 -7.65
N ASP A 361 34.34 -7.95 -6.47
CA ASP A 361 33.55 -8.01 -5.23
C ASP A 361 32.95 -6.63 -4.89
N ALA A 362 33.69 -5.55 -5.14
CA ALA A 362 33.19 -4.20 -4.91
C ALA A 362 32.02 -3.85 -5.86
N LEU A 363 32.02 -4.33 -7.10
CA LEU A 363 30.89 -4.18 -8.01
C LEU A 363 29.70 -5.00 -7.52
N GLU A 364 29.91 -6.29 -7.23
CA GLU A 364 28.85 -7.22 -6.81
C GLU A 364 28.13 -6.77 -5.53
N TYR A 365 28.88 -6.25 -4.56
CA TYR A 365 28.36 -5.88 -3.23
C TYR A 365 28.20 -4.37 -3.02
N GLY A 366 28.18 -3.56 -4.09
CA GLY A 366 27.82 -2.13 -4.01
C GLY A 366 28.86 -1.22 -3.37
N ALA A 367 30.14 -1.60 -3.40
CA ALA A 367 31.28 -0.83 -2.92
C ALA A 367 32.17 -0.25 -4.05
N ALA A 368 31.73 -0.33 -5.31
CA ALA A 368 32.52 0.07 -6.48
C ALA A 368 33.02 1.52 -6.43
N ASP A 369 32.18 2.47 -6.01
CA ASP A 369 32.59 3.88 -5.92
C ASP A 369 33.73 4.07 -4.92
N ALA A 370 33.63 3.43 -3.75
CA ALA A 370 34.69 3.45 -2.74
C ALA A 370 35.98 2.77 -3.25
N ALA A 371 35.86 1.72 -4.08
CA ALA A 371 37.02 1.05 -4.67
C ALA A 371 37.73 1.94 -5.69
N PHE A 372 36.97 2.61 -6.56
CA PHE A 372 37.51 3.59 -7.50
C PHE A 372 38.12 4.80 -6.80
N ASP A 373 37.50 5.32 -5.74
CA ASP A 373 38.08 6.36 -4.89
C ASP A 373 39.41 5.90 -4.29
N LYS A 374 39.46 4.68 -3.74
CA LYS A 374 40.68 4.12 -3.17
C LYS A 374 41.79 3.94 -4.21
N MET A 375 41.45 3.53 -5.43
CA MET A 375 42.42 3.44 -6.52
C MET A 375 43.04 4.81 -6.83
N ARG A 376 42.21 5.86 -6.86
CA ARG A 376 42.70 7.25 -7.02
C ARG A 376 43.61 7.68 -5.88
N GLU A 377 43.21 7.42 -4.63
CA GLU A 377 44.01 7.76 -3.43
C GLU A 377 45.37 7.06 -3.40
N THR A 378 45.41 5.78 -3.75
CA THR A 378 46.61 4.95 -3.70
C THR A 378 47.47 5.03 -4.97
N GLY A 379 46.96 5.70 -6.02
CA GLY A 379 47.60 5.76 -7.33
C GLY A 379 47.67 4.40 -8.04
N ALA A 380 46.74 3.49 -7.73
CA ALA A 380 46.60 2.23 -8.45
C ALA A 380 46.04 2.50 -9.86
N VAL A 381 46.62 1.86 -10.87
CA VAL A 381 46.27 2.08 -12.28
C VAL A 381 45.88 0.78 -12.96
N LEU A 382 44.91 0.81 -13.86
CA LEU A 382 44.41 -0.31 -14.63
C LEU A 382 45.28 -0.58 -15.86
N THR A 383 45.36 -1.86 -16.20
CA THR A 383 45.93 -2.40 -17.44
C THR A 383 44.85 -3.15 -18.21
N LEU A 384 45.10 -3.52 -19.47
CA LEU A 384 44.20 -4.38 -20.23
C LEU A 384 43.92 -5.71 -19.52
N LYS A 385 44.93 -6.29 -18.88
CA LYS A 385 44.79 -7.54 -18.12
C LYS A 385 43.79 -7.39 -16.97
N ASP A 386 43.80 -6.25 -16.27
CA ASP A 386 42.88 -6.00 -15.17
C ASP A 386 41.44 -5.81 -15.70
N ALA A 387 41.29 -5.07 -16.80
CA ALA A 387 39.99 -4.81 -17.43
C ALA A 387 39.33 -6.07 -18.00
N LEU A 388 40.13 -7.03 -18.46
CA LEU A 388 39.69 -8.33 -18.98
C LEU A 388 39.69 -9.45 -17.94
N ALA A 389 40.07 -9.18 -16.70
CA ALA A 389 40.00 -10.18 -15.63
C ALA A 389 38.55 -10.58 -15.41
N THR A 390 38.27 -11.89 -15.35
CA THR A 390 36.93 -12.42 -15.20
C THR A 390 36.57 -12.70 -13.73
N ASN A 391 35.31 -12.47 -13.38
CA ASN A 391 34.74 -12.92 -12.11
C ASN A 391 34.41 -14.44 -12.16
N LYS A 392 33.78 -14.95 -11.09
CA LYS A 392 33.37 -16.35 -10.99
C LYS A 392 32.31 -16.77 -12.02
N ASP A 393 31.56 -15.80 -12.55
CA ASP A 393 30.53 -16.01 -13.58
C ASP A 393 31.09 -15.89 -15.00
N GLY A 394 32.41 -15.74 -15.16
CA GLY A 394 33.07 -15.59 -16.45
C GLY A 394 32.94 -14.20 -17.09
N LYS A 395 32.35 -13.21 -16.40
CA LYS A 395 32.24 -11.83 -16.90
C LYS A 395 33.52 -11.05 -16.64
N THR A 396 33.99 -10.33 -17.65
CA THR A 396 35.12 -9.40 -17.51
C THR A 396 34.75 -8.18 -16.66
N LEU A 397 35.75 -7.49 -16.11
CA LEU A 397 35.52 -6.26 -15.33
C LEU A 397 34.82 -5.18 -16.16
N LEU A 398 35.14 -5.09 -17.46
CA LEU A 398 34.47 -4.18 -18.40
C LEU A 398 32.97 -4.49 -18.54
N GLU A 399 32.62 -5.76 -18.69
CA GLU A 399 31.22 -6.19 -18.80
C GLU A 399 30.45 -5.95 -17.49
N ALA A 400 31.05 -6.29 -16.35
CA ALA A 400 30.45 -6.02 -15.04
C ALA A 400 30.21 -4.53 -14.80
N CYS A 401 31.18 -3.68 -15.16
CA CYS A 401 31.03 -2.23 -15.08
C CYS A 401 29.99 -1.68 -16.06
N ARG A 402 29.84 -2.27 -17.25
CA ARG A 402 28.82 -1.90 -18.22
C ARG A 402 27.42 -2.19 -17.67
N ASP A 403 27.20 -3.41 -17.18
CA ASP A 403 25.91 -3.85 -16.64
C ASP A 403 25.47 -2.98 -15.45
N MET A 404 26.43 -2.50 -14.66
CA MET A 404 26.18 -1.63 -13.51
C MET A 404 26.22 -0.12 -13.81
N GLY A 405 26.42 0.29 -15.07
CA GLY A 405 26.53 1.70 -15.44
C GLY A 405 27.75 2.43 -14.83
N LYS A 406 28.80 1.69 -14.47
CA LYS A 406 30.05 2.17 -13.87
C LYS A 406 31.21 2.31 -14.85
N LEU A 407 30.95 2.07 -16.14
CA LEU A 407 31.96 2.18 -17.20
C LEU A 407 32.64 3.57 -17.30
N PRO A 408 31.94 4.71 -17.11
CA PRO A 408 32.60 6.03 -17.09
C PRO A 408 33.63 6.18 -15.97
N GLN A 409 33.36 5.63 -14.79
CA GLN A 409 34.28 5.67 -13.64
C GLN A 409 35.50 4.78 -13.86
N LEU A 410 35.30 3.59 -14.45
CA LEU A 410 36.38 2.67 -14.80
C LEU A 410 37.31 3.28 -15.85
N MET A 411 36.73 3.96 -16.85
CA MET A 411 37.47 4.57 -17.97
C MET A 411 38.02 5.98 -17.65
N ALA A 412 37.85 6.48 -16.42
CA ALA A 412 38.35 7.79 -16.04
C ALA A 412 39.89 7.89 -16.24
N PRO A 413 40.42 8.98 -16.84
CA PRO A 413 41.85 9.15 -17.12
C PRO A 413 42.77 8.81 -15.93
N GLU A 414 42.32 9.15 -14.73
CA GLU A 414 43.04 8.98 -13.46
C GLU A 414 43.32 7.51 -13.11
N MET A 415 42.53 6.60 -13.70
CA MET A 415 42.66 5.15 -13.55
C MET A 415 43.81 4.56 -14.36
N PHE A 416 44.50 5.32 -15.23
CA PHE A 416 45.52 4.78 -16.13
C PHE A 416 46.88 5.43 -15.89
N GLY A 417 47.94 4.62 -15.98
CA GLY A 417 49.32 5.08 -15.75
C GLY A 417 49.95 5.71 -17.00
N ASN A 418 49.49 5.31 -18.17
CA ASN A 418 50.01 5.76 -19.46
C ASN A 418 48.92 5.65 -20.54
N VAL A 419 49.16 6.32 -21.67
CA VAL A 419 48.21 6.35 -22.80
C VAL A 419 48.06 4.98 -23.47
N LYS A 420 49.08 4.13 -23.41
CA LYS A 420 49.07 2.80 -24.03
C LYS A 420 48.02 1.91 -23.35
N ASP A 421 48.05 1.79 -22.04
CA ASP A 421 47.11 0.97 -21.27
C ASP A 421 45.67 1.44 -21.45
N PHE A 422 45.44 2.77 -21.42
CA PHE A 422 44.12 3.34 -21.68
C PHE A 422 43.62 3.03 -23.10
N LYS A 423 44.49 3.16 -24.10
CA LYS A 423 44.13 2.87 -25.49
C LYS A 423 43.79 1.38 -25.66
N GLU A 424 44.57 0.48 -25.08
CA GLU A 424 44.31 -0.95 -25.12
C GLU A 424 42.95 -1.32 -24.52
N VAL A 425 42.59 -0.73 -23.37
CA VAL A 425 41.26 -0.93 -22.75
C VAL A 425 40.15 -0.29 -23.59
N PHE A 426 40.38 0.91 -24.14
CA PHE A 426 39.43 1.58 -25.04
C PHE A 426 39.16 0.76 -26.31
N ASP A 427 40.19 0.16 -26.90
CA ASP A 427 40.08 -0.66 -28.11
C ASP A 427 39.26 -1.94 -27.83
N ALA A 428 39.28 -2.45 -26.58
CA ALA A 428 38.47 -3.57 -26.12
C ALA A 428 36.99 -3.22 -25.82
N LEU A 429 36.60 -1.93 -25.84
CA LEU A 429 35.21 -1.51 -25.68
C LEU A 429 34.36 -1.85 -26.90
N SER A 430 33.06 -2.05 -26.69
CA SER A 430 32.10 -2.13 -27.79
C SER A 430 31.97 -0.79 -28.51
N GLU A 431 31.57 -0.79 -29.79
CA GLU A 431 31.34 0.45 -30.56
C GLU A 431 30.31 1.38 -29.90
N LYS A 432 29.34 0.81 -29.16
CA LYS A 432 28.37 1.60 -28.37
C LYS A 432 29.04 2.30 -27.19
N ASP A 433 29.93 1.62 -26.49
CA ASP A 433 30.61 2.16 -25.30
C ASP A 433 31.70 3.18 -25.65
N LYS A 434 32.33 3.05 -26.83
CA LYS A 434 33.30 4.03 -27.33
C LYS A 434 32.71 5.44 -27.46
N ARG A 435 31.37 5.57 -27.53
CA ARG A 435 30.65 6.85 -27.50
C ARG A 435 30.88 7.64 -26.20
N LEU A 436 31.40 7.04 -25.14
CA LEU A 436 31.85 7.77 -23.95
C LEU A 436 32.91 8.84 -24.28
N TYR A 437 33.61 8.72 -25.42
CA TYR A 437 34.69 9.60 -25.85
C TYR A 437 34.47 10.28 -27.21
N ASP A 438 33.21 10.48 -27.63
CA ASP A 438 32.85 11.02 -28.96
C ASP A 438 32.84 12.56 -29.06
N GLY A 439 33.04 13.28 -27.95
CA GLY A 439 33.02 14.75 -27.94
C GLY A 439 31.63 15.39 -27.98
N LYS A 440 30.54 14.61 -27.93
CA LYS A 440 29.16 15.12 -28.03
C LYS A 440 28.52 15.29 -26.66
N ASP A 441 27.59 16.23 -26.56
CA ASP A 441 26.79 16.48 -25.33
C ASP A 441 27.65 16.71 -24.08
N GLY A 442 28.79 17.40 -24.23
CA GLY A 442 29.73 17.67 -23.13
C GLY A 442 30.63 16.50 -22.73
N ARG A 443 30.55 15.36 -23.43
CA ARG A 443 31.46 14.22 -23.22
C ARG A 443 32.86 14.53 -23.76
N PRO A 444 33.93 14.00 -23.14
CA PRO A 444 35.29 14.26 -23.59
C PRO A 444 35.57 13.59 -24.95
N THR A 445 36.56 14.08 -25.69
CA THR A 445 37.10 13.36 -26.84
C THR A 445 38.18 12.37 -26.40
N LEU A 446 38.45 11.35 -27.21
CA LEU A 446 39.57 10.41 -26.97
C LEU A 446 40.91 11.16 -26.80
N GLN A 447 41.12 12.22 -27.60
CA GLN A 447 42.34 13.03 -27.49
C GLN A 447 42.41 13.81 -26.17
N GLN A 448 41.29 14.36 -25.70
CA GLN A 448 41.23 15.04 -24.40
C GLN A 448 41.54 14.09 -23.24
N ALA A 449 41.05 12.85 -23.30
CA ALA A 449 41.36 11.82 -22.30
C ALA A 449 42.86 11.47 -22.30
N LYS A 450 43.46 11.24 -23.48
CA LYS A 450 44.90 10.97 -23.62
C LYS A 450 45.76 12.12 -23.09
N ASN A 451 45.40 13.37 -23.40
CA ASN A 451 46.11 14.54 -22.92
C ASN A 451 46.09 14.64 -21.39
N LYS A 452 44.95 14.32 -20.75
CA LYS A 452 44.84 14.25 -19.28
C LYS A 452 45.77 13.18 -18.68
N ILE A 453 45.78 11.97 -19.26
CA ILE A 453 46.66 10.88 -18.79
C ILE A 453 48.13 11.29 -18.89
N MET A 454 48.55 11.90 -20.01
CA MET A 454 49.92 12.38 -20.17
C MET A 454 50.27 13.46 -19.14
N ALA A 455 49.36 14.42 -18.89
CA ALA A 455 49.58 15.47 -17.90
C ALA A 455 49.73 14.90 -16.47
N GLU A 456 48.95 13.86 -16.12
CA GLU A 456 49.07 13.20 -14.82
C GLU A 456 50.31 12.33 -14.69
N ALA A 457 50.69 11.60 -15.74
CA ALA A 457 51.93 10.82 -15.76
C ALA A 457 53.15 11.72 -15.55
N VAL A 458 53.16 12.90 -16.19
CA VAL A 458 54.21 13.93 -16.01
C VAL A 458 54.18 14.52 -14.60
N ARG A 459 53.01 14.79 -14.02
CA ARG A 459 52.92 15.22 -12.61
C ARG A 459 53.46 14.18 -11.64
N ARG A 460 53.19 12.90 -11.87
CA ARG A 460 53.66 11.79 -11.04
C ARG A 460 55.19 11.62 -11.13
N SER A 461 55.80 11.84 -12.29
CA SER A 461 57.26 11.77 -12.46
C SER A 461 58.01 12.98 -11.90
N LEU A 462 57.34 14.13 -11.74
CA LEU A 462 57.93 15.37 -11.21
C LEU A 462 57.73 15.60 -9.69
N GLY A 463 57.05 14.69 -8.98
CA GLY A 463 57.06 14.64 -7.51
C GLY A 463 56.44 15.82 -6.73
N ARG A 464 55.53 16.63 -7.29
CA ARG A 464 54.85 17.71 -6.53
C ARG A 464 53.50 17.24 -5.96
N PRO A 465 53.26 17.33 -4.63
CA PRO A 465 51.95 17.07 -4.04
C PRO A 465 50.92 18.11 -4.49
N SER A 466 49.67 17.69 -4.66
CA SER A 466 48.53 18.54 -4.99
C SER A 466 48.29 19.59 -3.91
N GLY A 467 48.61 20.86 -4.23
CA GLY A 467 48.15 21.99 -3.45
C GLY A 467 46.63 22.07 -3.49
N LYS A 468 46.00 22.05 -2.30
CA LYS A 468 44.59 22.42 -2.11
C LYS A 468 44.38 23.84 -2.64
N GLY A 469 43.51 23.98 -3.65
CA GLY A 469 43.10 25.26 -4.19
C GLY A 469 42.25 26.04 -3.18
N ARG A 470 42.53 27.35 -3.10
CA ARG A 470 41.68 28.38 -2.49
C ARG A 470 40.37 28.53 -3.24
#